data_AF-A0A7Y2G2R1-F1
#
_entry.id   AF-A0A7Y2G2R1-F1
#
_cell.length_a   1.000
_cell.length_b   1.000
_cell.length_c   1.000
_cell.angle_alpha   90.00
_cell.angle_beta   90.00
_cell.angle_gamma   90.00
#
_symmetry.space_group_name_H-M   'P 1'
#
loop_
_entity.id
_entity.type
_entity.pdbx_description
1 polymer ?
#
loop_
_entity_poly.entity_id
_entity_poly.type
_entity_poly.pdbx_seq_one_letter_code
_entity_poly.pdbx_strand_id
1 'polypeptide(L)'
;MCDNDTLYNWDKYKSLSKQTAKIKTAAYEKDGETVPSWYSFELKQPAANEWDVGEGKDNFFGPCYEPYWHEAHHIVPNSNLRNAILDFAKDHPAATELVTTVRRGLLKEKYNLNHKVNMITLPLDKEVADAIGLPRHRTTAKHRNHAAYGKNVYNKVTEHLNGLKEQLEEHEKAGYKSLKKKIDNLSEQLFNQIKKSGAESLDEMKADEFDEPAESRPPTSTF
;
A
#
# COMPACT_ATOMS: atom_id res chain seq x y z
N MET A 1 15.60 10.55 -9.51
CA MET A 1 14.13 10.53 -9.70
C MET A 1 13.58 10.83 -8.32
N CYS A 2 12.87 11.95 -8.21
CA CYS A 2 12.83 12.84 -7.05
C CYS A 2 12.52 12.16 -5.72
N ASP A 3 13.31 12.54 -4.71
CA ASP A 3 13.04 12.30 -3.29
C ASP A 3 11.62 12.73 -2.99
N ASN A 4 10.81 11.80 -2.51
CA ASN A 4 9.49 12.10 -2.03
C ASN A 4 9.56 12.50 -0.55
N ASP A 5 10.48 13.43 -0.23
CA ASP A 5 10.52 14.21 1.02
C ASP A 5 9.26 15.08 1.19
N THR A 6 8.23 14.82 0.38
CA THR A 6 7.05 15.66 0.18
C THR A 6 5.76 15.05 0.72
N LEU A 7 5.79 13.78 1.13
CA LEU A 7 4.57 13.06 1.50
C LEU A 7 4.18 13.24 2.97
N TYR A 8 5.17 13.18 3.87
CA TYR A 8 4.97 13.25 5.32
C TYR A 8 5.87 14.33 5.90
N ASN A 9 5.67 15.57 5.46
CA ASN A 9 6.54 16.67 5.85
C ASN A 9 5.77 17.84 6.46
N TRP A 10 6.51 18.80 7.02
CA TRP A 10 5.96 19.99 7.67
C TRP A 10 4.88 20.67 6.85
N ASP A 11 5.06 20.81 5.53
CA ASP A 11 4.08 21.49 4.69
C ASP A 11 2.71 20.81 4.67
N LYS A 12 2.65 19.50 4.90
CA LYS A 12 1.42 18.72 4.98
C LYS A 12 0.71 18.93 6.31
N TYR A 13 1.42 18.82 7.43
CA TYR A 13 0.79 18.86 8.75
C TYR A 13 0.88 20.22 9.45
N LYS A 14 1.45 21.26 8.84
CA LYS A 14 1.54 22.62 9.42
C LYS A 14 0.20 23.19 9.87
N SER A 15 -0.91 22.77 9.27
CA SER A 15 -2.25 23.18 9.69
C SER A 15 -2.56 22.75 11.14
N LEU A 16 -2.05 21.61 11.58
CA LEU A 16 -2.21 21.08 12.94
C LEU A 16 -1.46 21.92 14.00
N SER A 17 -0.35 22.55 13.61
CA SER A 17 0.43 23.43 14.50
C SER A 17 -0.26 24.75 14.87
N LYS A 18 -1.37 25.09 14.19
CA LYS A 18 -2.10 26.35 14.39
C LYS A 18 -3.36 26.18 15.23
N GLN A 19 -3.63 24.97 15.70
CA GLN A 19 -4.77 24.74 16.58
C GLN A 19 -4.53 25.46 17.92
N THR A 20 -5.58 25.73 18.69
CA THR A 20 -5.44 26.26 20.06
C THR A 20 -5.52 25.15 21.12
N ALA A 21 -5.95 23.96 20.73
CA ALA A 21 -6.11 22.78 21.57
C ALA A 21 -5.24 21.62 21.07
N LYS A 22 -5.05 20.61 21.93
CA LYS A 22 -4.38 19.36 21.53
C LYS A 22 -5.19 18.59 20.49
N ILE A 23 -4.51 17.76 19.72
CA ILE A 23 -5.08 16.93 18.65
C ILE A 23 -5.68 15.69 19.30
N LYS A 24 -6.96 15.39 19.03
CA LYS A 24 -7.60 14.17 19.54
C LYS A 24 -7.15 12.95 18.73
N THR A 25 -6.93 11.84 19.41
CA THR A 25 -6.50 10.59 18.77
C THR A 25 -7.63 9.57 18.66
N ALA A 26 -7.34 8.47 17.98
CA ALA A 26 -8.19 7.28 17.90
C ALA A 26 -8.05 6.37 19.14
N ALA A 27 -7.23 6.72 20.14
CA ALA A 27 -7.18 5.99 21.40
C ALA A 27 -8.53 6.08 22.13
N TYR A 28 -8.97 4.98 22.74
CA TYR A 28 -10.23 4.90 23.46
C TYR A 28 -10.06 4.17 24.80
N GLU A 29 -10.96 4.39 25.74
CA GLU A 29 -10.94 3.66 27.02
C GLU A 29 -11.71 2.35 26.91
N LYS A 30 -11.15 1.27 27.45
CA LYS A 30 -11.82 -0.02 27.63
C LYS A 30 -11.40 -0.62 28.96
N ASP A 31 -12.39 -0.95 29.79
CA ASP A 31 -12.16 -1.57 31.11
C ASP A 31 -11.23 -0.73 32.02
N GLY A 32 -11.27 0.61 31.89
CA GLY A 32 -10.42 1.55 32.62
C GLY A 32 -9.00 1.71 32.05
N GLU A 33 -8.68 1.05 30.95
CA GLU A 33 -7.38 1.15 30.29
C GLU A 33 -7.47 1.89 28.95
N THR A 34 -6.43 2.63 28.60
CA THR A 34 -6.29 3.21 27.26
C THR A 34 -5.98 2.09 26.27
N VAL A 35 -6.69 2.08 25.14
CA VAL A 35 -6.46 1.14 24.05
C VAL A 35 -6.05 1.92 22.80
N PRO A 36 -4.82 1.71 22.30
CA PRO A 36 -3.77 0.86 22.85
C PRO A 36 -3.07 1.54 24.05
N SER A 37 -2.54 0.73 24.98
CA SER A 37 -1.98 1.23 26.25
C SER A 37 -0.71 2.07 26.12
N TRP A 38 -0.06 1.99 24.96
CA TRP A 38 1.14 2.74 24.62
C TRP A 38 0.84 4.05 23.88
N TYR A 39 -0.45 4.39 23.65
CA TYR A 39 -0.83 5.60 22.94
C TYR A 39 -1.61 6.59 23.81
N SER A 40 -1.64 7.85 23.39
CA SER A 40 -2.26 8.94 24.13
C SER A 40 -3.64 9.27 23.54
N PHE A 41 -4.59 9.70 24.37
CA PHE A 41 -5.88 10.28 23.91
C PHE A 41 -5.71 11.61 23.17
N GLU A 42 -4.60 12.29 23.42
CA GLU A 42 -4.29 13.60 22.85
C GLU A 42 -2.81 13.71 22.48
N LEU A 43 -2.53 14.28 21.32
CA LEU A 43 -1.17 14.65 20.92
C LEU A 43 -0.92 16.13 21.14
N LYS A 44 0.33 16.46 21.45
CA LYS A 44 0.80 17.84 21.32
C LYS A 44 0.77 18.23 19.85
N GLN A 45 0.53 19.51 19.61
CA GLN A 45 0.65 20.05 18.26
C GLN A 45 2.09 19.90 17.77
N PRO A 46 2.28 19.54 16.49
CA PRO A 46 3.61 19.39 15.93
C PRO A 46 4.34 20.73 15.83
N ALA A 47 5.60 20.75 16.26
CA ALA A 47 6.54 21.79 15.85
C ALA A 47 7.01 21.57 14.40
N ALA A 48 7.66 22.59 13.84
CA ALA A 48 8.20 22.51 12.49
C ALA A 48 9.16 21.32 12.33
N ASN A 49 8.87 20.47 11.35
CA ASN A 49 9.62 19.26 10.99
C ASN A 49 9.64 18.15 12.05
N GLU A 50 8.95 18.31 13.19
CA GLU A 50 8.94 17.32 14.27
C GLU A 50 8.26 16.01 13.84
N TRP A 51 7.25 16.12 12.99
CA TRP A 51 6.49 14.98 12.49
C TRP A 51 6.91 14.55 11.08
N ASP A 52 8.08 14.97 10.63
CA ASP A 52 8.58 14.56 9.32
C ASP A 52 8.90 13.07 9.33
N VAL A 53 8.22 12.31 8.48
CA VAL A 53 8.48 10.88 8.28
C VAL A 53 9.26 10.73 6.99
N GLY A 54 10.49 10.22 7.12
CA GLY A 54 11.40 9.99 6.00
C GLY A 54 12.26 8.74 6.21
N GLU A 55 13.18 8.51 5.27
CA GLU A 55 14.06 7.34 5.27
C GLU A 55 15.12 7.44 6.37
N GLY A 56 14.98 6.63 7.41
CA GLY A 56 16.02 6.37 8.42
C GLY A 56 16.81 5.08 8.13
N LYS A 57 17.65 4.67 9.08
CA LYS A 57 18.33 3.37 9.02
C LYS A 57 17.36 2.18 8.95
N ASP A 58 16.14 2.35 9.46
CA ASP A 58 15.11 1.31 9.64
C ASP A 58 13.83 1.56 8.83
N ASN A 59 13.95 1.89 7.53
CA ASN A 59 12.88 2.31 6.60
C ASN A 59 12.14 3.62 7.00
N PHE A 60 11.85 3.82 8.28
CA PHE A 60 11.30 5.03 8.90
C PHE A 60 12.16 5.46 10.10
N PHE A 61 12.10 6.74 10.48
CA PHE A 61 12.92 7.27 11.59
C PHE A 61 12.48 6.84 13.00
N GLY A 62 11.30 6.21 13.17
CA GLY A 62 10.73 5.93 14.49
C GLY A 62 9.71 4.79 14.52
N PRO A 63 9.20 4.44 15.71
CA PRO A 63 8.16 3.43 15.89
C PRO A 63 6.83 3.90 15.28
N CYS A 64 5.90 2.97 15.07
CA CYS A 64 4.60 3.23 14.42
C CYS A 64 3.66 4.19 15.18
N TYR A 65 4.05 4.71 16.33
CA TYR A 65 3.28 5.64 17.16
C TYR A 65 3.96 6.98 17.40
N GLU A 66 5.16 7.14 16.88
CA GLU A 66 5.89 8.40 16.86
C GLU A 66 6.14 8.78 15.41
N PRO A 67 5.86 10.01 15.02
CA PRO A 67 5.32 11.12 15.82
C PRO A 67 3.81 11.02 16.15
N TYR A 68 3.08 10.21 15.39
CA TYR A 68 1.66 9.91 15.56
C TYR A 68 1.42 8.44 15.20
N TRP A 69 0.26 7.90 15.57
CA TRP A 69 -0.06 6.51 15.32
C TRP A 69 -0.43 6.27 13.86
N HIS A 70 0.38 5.45 13.21
CA HIS A 70 0.26 5.04 11.83
C HIS A 70 0.55 3.55 11.68
N GLU A 71 0.14 2.98 10.55
CA GLU A 71 0.59 1.66 10.13
C GLU A 71 1.23 1.75 8.75
N ALA A 72 2.35 1.05 8.55
CA ALA A 72 3.00 0.93 7.26
C ALA A 72 2.48 -0.31 6.53
N HIS A 73 2.05 -0.13 5.29
CA HIS A 73 1.48 -1.20 4.46
C HIS A 73 2.19 -1.31 3.13
N HIS A 74 2.30 -2.54 2.65
CA HIS A 74 2.62 -2.79 1.25
C HIS A 74 1.41 -2.47 0.39
N ILE A 75 1.59 -1.62 -0.62
CA ILE A 75 0.54 -1.29 -1.60
C ILE A 75 0.24 -2.54 -2.42
N VAL A 76 1.25 -3.21 -2.96
CA VAL A 76 1.14 -4.57 -3.48
C VAL A 76 1.57 -5.53 -2.37
N PRO A 77 0.64 -6.19 -1.65
CA PRO A 77 1.00 -6.99 -0.50
C PRO A 77 1.84 -8.21 -0.87
N ASN A 78 2.75 -8.59 0.02
CA ASN A 78 3.60 -9.77 -0.16
C ASN A 78 2.79 -11.02 -0.48
N SER A 79 1.69 -11.25 0.24
CA SER A 79 0.80 -12.40 0.06
C SER A 79 0.21 -12.42 -1.35
N ASN A 80 -0.26 -11.28 -1.86
CA ASN A 80 -0.84 -11.17 -3.18
C ASN A 80 0.20 -11.43 -4.28
N LEU A 81 1.37 -10.80 -4.20
CA LEU A 81 2.45 -11.04 -5.16
C LEU A 81 2.94 -12.49 -5.12
N ARG A 82 3.15 -13.04 -3.92
CA ARG A 82 3.59 -14.43 -3.74
C ARG A 82 2.58 -15.40 -4.32
N ASN A 83 1.29 -15.22 -4.00
CA ASN A 83 0.24 -16.13 -4.46
C ASN A 83 0.06 -16.00 -5.97
N ALA A 84 0.08 -14.80 -6.54
CA ALA A 84 0.00 -14.61 -7.99
C ALA A 84 1.15 -15.32 -8.73
N ILE A 85 2.39 -15.27 -8.20
CA ILE A 85 3.52 -16.01 -8.77
C ILE A 85 3.35 -17.53 -8.65
N LEU A 86 2.81 -18.02 -7.51
CA LEU A 86 2.53 -19.44 -7.33
C LEU A 86 1.45 -19.92 -8.30
N ASP A 87 0.38 -19.16 -8.44
CA ASP A 87 -0.75 -19.48 -9.31
C ASP A 87 -0.39 -19.34 -10.80
N PHE A 88 0.50 -18.41 -11.15
CA PHE A 88 1.07 -18.27 -12.50
C PHE A 88 1.71 -19.56 -13.01
N ALA A 89 2.42 -20.27 -12.13
CA ALA A 89 3.11 -21.50 -12.45
C ALA A 89 2.26 -22.75 -12.19
N LYS A 90 1.03 -22.57 -11.70
CA LYS A 90 0.12 -23.66 -11.37
C LYS A 90 -0.17 -24.47 -12.62
N ASP A 91 -0.21 -25.78 -12.43
CA ASP A 91 -0.46 -26.79 -13.48
C ASP A 91 0.66 -26.93 -14.53
N HIS A 92 1.78 -26.19 -14.42
CA HIS A 92 2.94 -26.38 -15.27
C HIS A 92 3.86 -27.51 -14.75
N PRO A 93 4.37 -28.43 -15.60
CA PRO A 93 5.25 -29.53 -15.15
C PRO A 93 6.51 -29.07 -14.41
N ALA A 94 7.02 -27.88 -14.75
CA ALA A 94 8.18 -27.23 -14.13
C ALA A 94 7.78 -26.06 -13.20
N ALA A 95 6.67 -26.19 -12.45
CA ALA A 95 6.11 -25.11 -11.64
C ALA A 95 7.14 -24.50 -10.66
N THR A 96 7.90 -25.35 -9.97
CA THR A 96 8.91 -24.92 -8.99
C THR A 96 10.03 -24.11 -9.64
N GLU A 97 10.51 -24.56 -10.79
CA GLU A 97 11.53 -23.88 -11.59
C GLU A 97 11.01 -22.54 -12.10
N LEU A 98 9.78 -22.47 -12.60
CA LEU A 98 9.15 -21.23 -13.06
C LEU A 98 9.01 -20.21 -11.94
N VAL A 99 8.46 -20.60 -10.77
CA VAL A 99 8.37 -19.72 -9.58
C VAL A 99 9.74 -19.17 -9.21
N THR A 100 10.76 -20.04 -9.18
CA THR A 100 12.13 -19.65 -8.85
C THR A 100 12.71 -18.70 -9.90
N THR A 101 12.42 -18.95 -11.17
CA THR A 101 12.89 -18.15 -12.31
C THR A 101 12.27 -16.75 -12.28
N VAL A 102 10.96 -16.63 -12.04
CA VAL A 102 10.28 -15.34 -11.88
C VAL A 102 10.87 -14.55 -10.70
N ARG A 103 11.03 -15.17 -9.53
CA ARG A 103 11.63 -14.52 -8.35
C ARG A 103 13.05 -14.04 -8.62
N ARG A 104 13.89 -14.88 -9.23
CA ARG A 104 15.27 -14.51 -9.61
C ARG A 104 15.28 -13.39 -10.63
N GLY A 105 14.37 -13.39 -11.60
CA GLY A 105 14.21 -12.33 -12.59
C GLY A 105 13.91 -10.98 -11.92
N LEU A 106 12.90 -10.94 -11.05
CA LEU A 106 12.55 -9.74 -10.27
C LEU A 106 13.72 -9.26 -9.39
N LEU A 107 14.43 -10.17 -8.72
CA LEU A 107 15.60 -9.83 -7.90
C LEU A 107 16.76 -9.27 -8.73
N LYS A 108 17.02 -9.83 -9.93
CA LYS A 108 18.04 -9.31 -10.87
C LYS A 108 17.72 -7.88 -11.33
N GLU A 109 16.44 -7.59 -11.52
CA GLU A 109 15.95 -6.25 -11.84
C GLU A 109 15.84 -5.34 -10.60
N LYS A 110 16.32 -5.80 -9.43
CA LYS A 110 16.31 -5.08 -8.16
C LYS A 110 14.90 -4.67 -7.70
N TYR A 111 13.89 -5.48 -8.02
CA TYR A 111 12.59 -5.31 -7.38
C TYR A 111 12.73 -5.57 -5.88
N ASN A 112 12.31 -4.59 -5.07
CA ASN A 112 12.34 -4.66 -3.62
C ASN A 112 10.93 -4.39 -3.11
N LEU A 113 10.34 -5.39 -2.49
CA LEU A 113 8.98 -5.33 -1.93
C LEU A 113 8.83 -4.20 -0.89
N ASN A 114 9.92 -3.89 -0.16
CA ASN A 114 9.97 -2.85 0.85
C ASN A 114 10.42 -1.49 0.29
N HIS A 115 10.57 -1.36 -1.02
CA HIS A 115 10.91 -0.08 -1.63
C HIS A 115 9.74 0.90 -1.48
N LYS A 116 10.04 2.18 -1.31
CA LYS A 116 9.05 3.24 -1.06
C LYS A 116 7.91 3.32 -2.07
N VAL A 117 8.17 2.95 -3.32
CA VAL A 117 7.15 2.91 -4.37
C VAL A 117 6.00 1.97 -4.01
N ASN A 118 6.26 0.94 -3.20
CA ASN A 118 5.32 -0.07 -2.77
C ASN A 118 4.93 0.05 -1.29
N MET A 119 5.31 1.14 -0.62
CA MET A 119 5.03 1.37 0.80
C MET A 119 4.15 2.61 0.97
N ILE A 120 3.21 2.54 1.90
CA ILE A 120 2.41 3.69 2.34
C ILE A 120 2.27 3.66 3.85
N THR A 121 2.29 4.83 4.50
CA THR A 121 1.92 4.95 5.91
C THR A 121 0.51 5.52 5.99
N LEU A 122 -0.34 4.86 6.76
CA LEU A 122 -1.72 5.24 6.94
C LEU A 122 -1.93 5.67 8.40
N PRO A 123 -2.26 6.96 8.65
CA PRO A 123 -2.57 7.41 10.01
C PRO A 123 -3.83 6.74 10.54
N LEU A 124 -3.91 6.60 11.85
CA LEU A 124 -5.12 6.11 12.51
C LEU A 124 -5.98 7.26 13.03
N ASP A 125 -5.33 8.37 13.36
CA ASP A 125 -5.98 9.60 13.82
C ASP A 125 -6.56 10.39 12.66
N LYS A 126 -7.83 10.80 12.81
CA LYS A 126 -8.55 11.53 11.76
C LYS A 126 -7.89 12.85 11.42
N GLU A 127 -7.56 13.65 12.43
CA GLU A 127 -6.98 14.98 12.21
C GLU A 127 -5.64 14.90 11.46
N VAL A 128 -4.84 13.85 11.74
CA VAL A 128 -3.58 13.61 11.06
C VAL A 128 -3.81 13.18 9.62
N ALA A 129 -4.69 12.21 9.39
CA ALA A 129 -5.10 11.75 8.06
C ALA A 129 -5.60 12.91 7.18
N ASP A 130 -6.48 13.76 7.72
CA ASP A 130 -7.01 14.94 7.05
C ASP A 130 -5.89 15.92 6.68
N ALA A 131 -4.95 16.17 7.60
CA ALA A 131 -3.86 17.12 7.37
C ALA A 131 -2.90 16.65 6.28
N ILE A 132 -2.51 15.37 6.30
CA ILE A 132 -1.57 14.85 5.31
C ILE A 132 -2.23 14.42 3.99
N GLY A 133 -3.57 14.43 3.94
CA GLY A 133 -4.36 14.09 2.76
C GLY A 133 -4.24 12.61 2.40
N LEU A 134 -4.32 11.73 3.39
CA LEU A 134 -4.34 10.27 3.24
C LEU A 134 -5.52 9.67 4.01
N PRO A 135 -6.03 8.51 3.59
CA PRO A 135 -7.09 7.83 4.32
C PRO A 135 -6.60 7.37 5.67
N ARG A 136 -7.56 7.35 6.60
CA ARG A 136 -7.33 6.65 7.86
C ARG A 136 -7.18 5.18 7.54
N HIS A 137 -6.24 4.51 8.20
CA HIS A 137 -6.10 3.08 8.00
C HIS A 137 -7.42 2.34 8.31
N ARG A 138 -8.06 2.72 9.42
CA ARG A 138 -9.30 2.11 9.93
C ARG A 138 -10.16 3.14 10.65
N THR A 139 -11.48 2.97 10.59
CA THR A 139 -12.43 3.75 11.40
C THR A 139 -12.38 3.32 12.87
N THR A 140 -12.10 2.03 13.13
CA THR A 140 -11.93 1.45 14.49
C THR A 140 -10.89 0.32 14.49
N ALA A 141 -10.28 0.02 15.64
CA ALA A 141 -9.25 -1.03 15.78
C ALA A 141 -9.72 -2.48 15.44
N LYS A 142 -11.03 -2.69 15.24
CA LYS A 142 -11.66 -4.01 15.05
C LYS A 142 -11.96 -4.36 13.59
N HIS A 143 -11.96 -3.39 12.68
CA HIS A 143 -12.25 -3.63 11.26
C HIS A 143 -10.91 -3.83 10.53
N ARG A 144 -10.68 -5.03 10.01
CA ARG A 144 -9.39 -5.44 9.42
C ARG A 144 -9.52 -5.99 8.00
N ASN A 145 -10.69 -5.86 7.38
CA ASN A 145 -11.02 -6.66 6.21
C ASN A 145 -10.67 -5.95 4.90
N HIS A 146 -9.46 -6.19 4.42
CA HIS A 146 -8.98 -5.69 3.12
C HIS A 146 -9.22 -6.68 1.96
N ALA A 147 -10.22 -7.58 2.04
CA ALA A 147 -10.40 -8.64 1.04
C ALA A 147 -10.67 -8.11 -0.37
N ALA A 148 -11.46 -7.04 -0.51
CA ALA A 148 -11.73 -6.42 -1.82
C ALA A 148 -10.46 -5.85 -2.44
N TYR A 149 -9.70 -5.07 -1.66
CA TYR A 149 -8.40 -4.54 -2.06
C TYR A 149 -7.45 -5.66 -2.48
N GLY A 150 -7.26 -6.67 -1.63
CA GLY A 150 -6.38 -7.80 -1.90
C GLY A 150 -6.79 -8.54 -3.18
N LYS A 151 -8.08 -8.78 -3.40
CA LYS A 151 -8.57 -9.43 -4.62
C LYS A 151 -8.24 -8.60 -5.87
N ASN A 152 -8.48 -7.28 -5.84
CA ASN A 152 -8.15 -6.39 -6.94
C ASN A 152 -6.63 -6.40 -7.25
N VAL A 153 -5.79 -6.22 -6.23
CA VAL A 153 -4.33 -6.24 -6.40
C VAL A 153 -3.86 -7.57 -6.97
N TYR A 154 -4.36 -8.70 -6.43
CA TYR A 154 -4.02 -10.02 -6.94
C TYR A 154 -4.35 -10.15 -8.43
N ASN A 155 -5.55 -9.73 -8.85
CA ASN A 155 -5.97 -9.82 -10.25
C ASN A 155 -5.05 -9.01 -11.17
N LYS A 156 -4.73 -7.75 -10.81
CA LYS A 156 -3.85 -6.88 -11.60
C LYS A 156 -2.42 -7.44 -11.69
N VAL A 157 -1.88 -8.01 -10.59
CA VAL A 157 -0.56 -8.66 -10.62
C VAL A 157 -0.58 -9.90 -11.53
N THR A 158 -1.63 -10.73 -11.45
CA THR A 158 -1.78 -11.92 -12.30
C THR A 158 -1.85 -11.54 -13.78
N GLU A 159 -2.56 -10.46 -14.14
CA GLU A 159 -2.58 -9.95 -15.51
C GLU A 159 -1.17 -9.58 -16.00
N HIS A 160 -0.38 -8.91 -15.18
CA HIS A 160 1.00 -8.57 -15.52
C HIS A 160 1.90 -9.80 -15.67
N LEU A 161 1.64 -10.86 -14.90
CA LEU A 161 2.35 -12.14 -14.98
C LEU A 161 1.95 -12.94 -16.22
N ASN A 162 0.70 -12.90 -16.68
CA ASN A 162 0.27 -13.65 -17.87
C ASN A 162 1.07 -13.25 -19.13
N GLY A 163 1.35 -11.96 -19.32
CA GLY A 163 2.21 -11.51 -20.43
C GLY A 163 3.67 -11.98 -20.33
N LEU A 164 4.11 -12.48 -19.17
CA LEU A 164 5.41 -13.14 -19.02
C LEU A 164 5.33 -14.64 -19.35
N LYS A 165 4.15 -15.26 -19.20
CA LYS A 165 3.93 -16.69 -19.47
C LYS A 165 4.19 -17.00 -20.93
N GLU A 166 3.56 -16.22 -21.81
CA GLU A 166 3.69 -16.31 -23.27
C GLU A 166 5.17 -16.23 -23.68
N GLN A 167 5.90 -15.25 -23.14
CA GLN A 167 7.33 -15.07 -23.45
C GLN A 167 8.22 -16.22 -22.96
N LEU A 168 7.88 -16.83 -21.83
CA LEU A 168 8.65 -17.95 -21.27
C LEU A 168 8.38 -19.26 -22.03
N GLU A 169 7.15 -19.46 -22.51
CA GLU A 169 6.76 -20.62 -23.33
C GLU A 169 7.36 -20.52 -24.74
N GLU A 170 7.50 -19.32 -25.30
CA GLU A 170 8.10 -19.07 -26.62
C GLU A 170 9.64 -19.04 -26.61
N HIS A 171 10.28 -19.36 -25.48
CA HIS A 171 11.74 -19.28 -25.27
C HIS A 171 12.34 -17.89 -25.55
N GLU A 172 11.53 -16.84 -25.46
CA GLU A 172 12.01 -15.48 -25.62
C GLU A 172 12.76 -14.98 -24.38
N LYS A 173 13.48 -13.86 -24.54
CA LYS A 173 14.10 -13.19 -23.40
C LYS A 173 13.01 -12.60 -22.50
N ALA A 174 12.69 -13.34 -21.44
CA ALA A 174 11.69 -12.98 -20.44
C ALA A 174 11.78 -11.51 -19.98
N GLY A 175 10.67 -10.79 -20.12
CA GLY A 175 10.55 -9.36 -19.89
C GLY A 175 10.53 -8.92 -18.43
N TYR A 176 11.41 -9.42 -17.56
CA TYR A 176 11.40 -9.11 -16.12
C TYR A 176 11.54 -7.62 -15.79
N LYS A 177 12.32 -6.87 -16.59
CA LYS A 177 12.44 -5.41 -16.46
C LYS A 177 11.08 -4.73 -16.70
N SER A 178 10.33 -5.23 -17.68
CA SER A 178 8.98 -4.77 -17.99
C SER A 178 8.01 -5.16 -16.87
N LEU A 179 8.06 -6.40 -16.37
CA LEU A 179 7.25 -6.85 -15.24
C LEU A 179 7.48 -6.00 -13.99
N LYS A 180 8.75 -5.75 -13.61
CA LYS A 180 9.08 -4.85 -12.50
C LYS A 180 8.43 -3.49 -12.69
N LYS A 181 8.59 -2.88 -13.88
CA LYS A 181 8.00 -1.57 -14.18
C LYS A 181 6.47 -1.60 -14.08
N LYS A 182 5.81 -2.68 -14.52
CA LYS A 182 4.36 -2.84 -14.37
C LYS A 182 3.93 -2.89 -12.90
N ILE A 183 4.66 -3.65 -12.06
CA ILE A 183 4.37 -3.73 -10.63
C ILE A 183 4.61 -2.38 -9.94
N ASP A 184 5.72 -1.69 -10.23
CA ASP A 184 6.00 -0.36 -9.68
C ASP A 184 4.91 0.65 -10.09
N ASN A 185 4.52 0.66 -11.37
CA ASN A 185 3.43 1.50 -11.88
C ASN A 185 2.09 1.16 -11.22
N LEU A 186 1.81 -0.12 -10.97
CA LEU A 186 0.62 -0.55 -10.25
C LEU A 186 0.61 0.02 -8.83
N SER A 187 1.74 -0.04 -8.12
CA SER A 187 1.87 0.57 -6.79
C SER A 187 1.63 2.08 -6.83
N GLU A 188 2.17 2.80 -7.82
CA GLU A 188 1.91 4.24 -7.99
C GLU A 188 0.44 4.57 -8.31
N GLN A 189 -0.22 3.76 -9.15
CA GLN A 189 -1.64 3.92 -9.47
C GLN A 189 -2.52 3.69 -8.23
N LEU A 190 -2.29 2.58 -7.53
CA LEU A 190 -3.00 2.25 -6.30
C LEU A 190 -2.75 3.29 -5.21
N PHE A 191 -1.52 3.81 -5.09
CA PHE A 191 -1.21 4.92 -4.18
C PHE A 191 -2.12 6.11 -4.43
N ASN A 192 -2.30 6.50 -5.69
CA ASN A 192 -3.16 7.62 -6.05
C ASN A 192 -4.64 7.32 -5.82
N GLN A 193 -5.10 6.09 -6.04
CA GLN A 193 -6.47 5.66 -5.72
C GLN A 193 -6.73 5.72 -4.21
N ILE A 194 -5.80 5.19 -3.41
CA ILE A 194 -5.82 5.27 -1.95
C ILE A 194 -5.82 6.73 -1.49
N LYS A 195 -5.01 7.59 -2.09
CA LYS A 195 -5.00 9.02 -1.74
C LYS A 195 -6.32 9.73 -2.06
N LYS A 196 -6.98 9.34 -3.16
CA LYS A 196 -8.25 9.94 -3.61
C LYS A 196 -9.41 9.67 -2.64
N SER A 197 -9.39 8.59 -1.87
CA SER A 197 -10.40 8.37 -0.82
C SER A 197 -10.31 9.37 0.33
N GLY A 198 -9.24 10.17 0.39
CA GLY A 198 -9.19 11.36 1.26
C GLY A 198 -9.17 10.96 2.73
N ALA A 199 -10.11 11.46 3.52
CA ALA A 199 -10.19 11.21 4.97
C ALA A 199 -10.92 9.91 5.35
N GLU A 200 -11.56 9.28 4.38
CA GLU A 200 -12.36 8.07 4.57
C GLU A 200 -11.47 6.90 4.95
N SER A 201 -12.03 5.91 5.63
CA SER A 201 -11.28 4.72 6.00
C SER A 201 -11.00 3.88 4.76
N LEU A 202 -9.85 3.21 4.68
CA LEU A 202 -9.67 2.15 3.66
C LEU A 202 -10.75 1.07 3.73
N ASP A 203 -11.36 0.86 4.89
CA ASP A 203 -12.47 -0.11 5.07
C ASP A 203 -13.76 0.34 4.35
N GLU A 204 -13.91 1.63 4.08
CA GLU A 204 -15.06 2.17 3.35
C GLU A 204 -14.88 2.01 1.83
N MET A 205 -13.66 1.65 1.39
CA MET A 205 -13.39 1.46 -0.03
C MET A 205 -14.10 0.22 -0.59
N LYS A 206 -15.04 0.45 -1.51
CA LYS A 206 -15.77 -0.62 -2.19
C LYS A 206 -14.98 -1.19 -3.37
N ALA A 207 -15.34 -2.41 -3.79
CA ALA A 207 -14.65 -3.08 -4.89
C ALA A 207 -14.73 -2.31 -6.23
N ASP A 208 -15.83 -1.61 -6.46
CA ASP A 208 -16.10 -0.75 -7.63
C ASP A 208 -15.34 0.59 -7.58
N GLU A 209 -14.71 0.93 -6.45
CA GLU A 209 -13.88 2.14 -6.31
C GLU A 209 -12.42 1.90 -6.74
N PHE A 210 -12.04 0.64 -6.99
CA PHE A 210 -10.73 0.26 -7.52
C PHE A 210 -10.79 0.06 -9.04
N ASP A 211 -10.96 1.17 -9.76
CA ASP A 211 -11.27 1.31 -11.20
C ASP A 211 -12.62 0.74 -11.67
N GLU A 212 -13.29 1.51 -12.54
CA GLU A 212 -14.31 1.00 -13.46
C GLU A 212 -13.71 -0.13 -14.31
N PRO A 213 -14.50 -1.16 -14.69
CA PRO A 213 -13.99 -2.28 -15.46
C PRO A 213 -13.22 -1.76 -16.67
N ALA A 214 -11.95 -2.17 -16.80
CA ALA A 214 -11.31 -2.20 -18.11
C ALA A 214 -12.33 -2.86 -19.03
N GLU A 215 -12.82 -2.11 -20.03
CA GLU A 215 -13.95 -2.48 -20.89
C GLU A 215 -14.05 -3.99 -20.96
N SER A 216 -15.09 -4.55 -20.35
CA SER A 216 -15.39 -5.95 -20.52
C SER A 216 -15.54 -6.13 -22.02
N ARG A 217 -14.50 -6.68 -22.67
CA ARG A 217 -14.66 -7.17 -24.03
C ARG A 217 -15.86 -8.09 -23.95
N PRO A 218 -16.95 -7.79 -24.67
CA PRO A 218 -18.12 -8.64 -24.61
C PRO A 218 -17.66 -10.04 -25.02
N PRO A 219 -18.27 -11.10 -24.45
CA PRO A 219 -18.05 -12.43 -24.97
C PRO A 219 -18.39 -12.36 -26.46
N THR A 220 -17.39 -12.59 -27.32
CA THR A 220 -17.65 -12.82 -28.73
C THR A 220 -18.57 -14.02 -28.83
N SER A 221 -19.84 -13.72 -29.06
CA SER A 221 -20.88 -14.68 -29.38
C SER A 221 -20.53 -15.39 -30.67
N THR A 222 -20.56 -16.73 -30.61
CA THR A 222 -20.98 -17.68 -31.66
C THR A 222 -20.37 -17.51 -33.06
N PHE A 223 -19.54 -18.46 -33.51
CA PHE A 223 -19.93 -19.73 -34.13
C PHE A 223 -18.78 -20.74 -34.03
#